data_AF-A0A942XGB2-F1
#
_entry.id   AF-A0A942XGB2-F1
#
_cell.length_a   1.000
_cell.length_b   1.000
_cell.length_c   1.000
_cell.angle_alpha   90.00
_cell.angle_beta   90.00
_cell.angle_gamma   90.00
#
_symmetry.space_group_name_H-M   'P 1'
#
loop_
_entity.id
_entity.type
_entity.pdbx_description
1 polymer ?
#
loop_
_entity_poly.entity_id
_entity_poly.type
_entity_poly.pdbx_seq_one_letter_code
_entity_poly.pdbx_strand_id
1 'polypeptide(L)'
;QGEGSWLDIQTGDYNTFMAVPYWSWNNKKTEMLRILSATQEKRQIYYTWPLMCDQIENYCCYISGSKIEISPYNVSIRTFGSFLYATHRILMSATTQDDSFFVKGLEFSPEAVKNPLRNEKQKWSGEKMLIISSLVEESCDHDLIVTNFCKSSPSKFGIVALVPSTKNCRQYQNLGAITATTGNIVEELDKLKKGIFSKIVVINNRYDGIDLPDESCRILIMDSLPYFDSLADRYEEQACPNSELINKRIAQKIEQGIGRGVRGEKDYCAILIIGSELVRFMRSIATNKFFSPQTRKQIDIGIEIADMAKEDKTESPIKVVLSLIKQMLVRDEGWKEYYASEMETIAEDNAESQVYDRLLKERQAEQFFVKVSMRKLFLPCSD
;
A
#
# COMPACT_ATOMS: atom_id res chain seq x y z
N GLN A 1 3.25 13.14 -28.99
CA GLN A 1 2.61 13.01 -27.66
C GLN A 1 1.44 13.99 -27.60
N GLY A 2 0.37 13.65 -26.86
CA GLY A 2 -0.94 14.31 -26.97
C GLY A 2 -0.95 15.74 -26.46
N GLU A 3 -1.35 16.67 -27.33
CA GLU A 3 -1.46 18.11 -27.04
C GLU A 3 -2.43 18.42 -25.89
N GLY A 4 -3.56 17.69 -25.81
CA GLY A 4 -4.53 17.84 -24.73
C GLY A 4 -3.94 17.53 -23.36
N SER A 5 -3.24 16.40 -23.21
CA SER A 5 -2.62 16.02 -21.93
C SER A 5 -1.55 17.01 -21.47
N TRP A 6 -0.87 17.67 -22.42
CA TRP A 6 0.06 18.75 -22.08
C TRP A 6 -0.68 19.97 -21.53
N LEU A 7 -1.79 20.39 -22.16
CA LEU A 7 -2.62 21.48 -21.66
C LEU A 7 -3.19 21.18 -20.26
N ASP A 8 -3.64 19.95 -20.02
CA ASP A 8 -4.13 19.52 -18.71
C ASP A 8 -3.02 19.62 -17.65
N ILE A 9 -1.80 19.17 -17.97
CA ILE A 9 -0.62 19.34 -17.09
C ILE A 9 -0.34 20.82 -16.82
N GLN A 10 -0.40 21.68 -17.84
CA GLN A 10 -0.17 23.11 -17.67
C GLN A 10 -1.24 23.78 -16.79
N THR A 11 -2.48 23.30 -16.83
CA THR A 11 -3.56 23.79 -15.95
C THR A 11 -3.51 23.20 -14.54
N GLY A 12 -2.55 22.31 -14.26
CA GLY A 12 -2.37 21.72 -12.95
C GLY A 12 -3.29 20.54 -12.67
N ASP A 13 -3.84 19.88 -13.71
CA ASP A 13 -4.66 18.69 -13.50
C ASP A 13 -3.83 17.59 -12.81
N TYR A 14 -4.36 17.10 -11.69
CA TYR A 14 -3.67 16.13 -10.84
C TYR A 14 -3.70 14.71 -11.44
N ASN A 15 -4.74 14.39 -12.21
CA ASN A 15 -4.94 13.06 -12.76
C ASN A 15 -4.12 12.86 -14.03
N THR A 16 -3.81 13.93 -14.77
CA THR A 16 -2.96 13.86 -15.96
C THR A 16 -1.48 13.82 -15.60
N PHE A 17 -0.77 12.86 -16.21
CA PHE A 17 0.67 12.79 -16.20
C PHE A 17 1.18 12.22 -17.52
N MET A 18 2.46 12.44 -17.82
CA MET A 18 3.12 11.99 -19.04
C MET A 18 4.53 11.51 -18.73
N ALA A 19 4.91 10.38 -19.35
CA ALA A 19 6.30 9.95 -19.40
C ALA A 19 7.06 10.75 -20.48
N VAL A 20 8.20 11.31 -20.12
CA VAL A 20 9.11 11.92 -21.09
C VAL A 20 9.72 10.81 -21.95
N PRO A 21 9.66 10.88 -23.28
CA PRO A 21 10.23 9.84 -24.12
C PRO A 21 11.72 9.68 -23.90
N TYR A 22 12.19 8.42 -23.86
CA TYR A 22 13.59 8.10 -23.56
C TYR A 22 14.58 8.82 -24.49
N TRP A 23 14.24 9.00 -25.77
CA TRP A 23 15.10 9.71 -26.73
C TRP A 23 15.23 11.20 -26.39
N SER A 24 14.15 11.83 -25.94
CA SER A 24 14.16 13.24 -25.57
C SER A 24 14.93 13.44 -24.26
N TRP A 25 14.74 12.53 -23.31
CA TRP A 25 15.51 12.49 -22.06
C TRP A 25 17.01 12.33 -22.33
N ASN A 26 17.40 11.32 -23.10
CA ASN A 26 18.81 11.03 -23.39
C ASN A 26 19.48 12.14 -24.20
N ASN A 27 18.79 12.73 -25.19
CA ASN A 27 19.32 13.85 -25.96
C ASN A 27 19.59 15.09 -25.10
N LYS A 28 18.90 15.22 -23.95
CA LYS A 28 19.01 16.36 -23.02
C LYS A 28 19.72 16.02 -21.72
N LYS A 29 20.35 14.84 -21.60
CA LYS A 29 21.00 14.37 -20.36
C LYS A 29 21.98 15.37 -19.75
N THR A 30 22.81 16.02 -20.58
CA THR A 30 23.83 16.96 -20.09
C THR A 30 23.20 18.24 -19.55
N GLU A 31 22.15 18.75 -20.20
CA GLU A 31 21.39 19.90 -19.72
C GLU A 31 20.70 19.56 -18.39
N MET A 32 20.07 18.39 -18.30
CA MET A 32 19.44 17.90 -17.07
C MET A 32 20.44 17.76 -15.93
N LEU A 33 21.60 17.13 -16.16
CA LEU A 33 22.65 16.99 -15.15
C LEU A 33 23.17 18.35 -14.67
N ARG A 34 23.29 19.35 -15.55
CA ARG A 34 23.67 20.71 -15.15
C ARG A 34 22.63 21.34 -14.22
N ILE A 35 21.34 21.22 -14.56
CA ILE A 35 20.25 21.76 -13.74
C ILE A 35 20.22 21.08 -12.37
N LEU A 36 20.31 19.75 -12.34
CA LEU A 36 20.28 18.97 -11.10
C LEU A 36 21.52 19.23 -10.24
N SER A 37 22.70 19.30 -10.85
CA SER A 37 23.95 19.62 -10.15
C SER A 37 23.94 21.01 -9.54
N ALA A 38 23.35 21.99 -10.23
CA ALA A 38 23.22 23.36 -9.75
C ALA A 38 22.18 23.54 -8.63
N THR A 39 21.41 22.49 -8.30
CA THR A 39 20.34 22.52 -7.30
C THR A 39 20.53 21.46 -6.20
N GLN A 40 21.77 21.03 -5.97
CA GLN A 40 22.13 20.01 -4.97
C GLN A 40 21.79 20.42 -3.52
N GLU A 41 21.62 21.72 -3.23
CA GLU A 41 21.18 22.21 -1.92
C GLU A 41 19.74 21.79 -1.59
N LYS A 42 18.92 21.47 -2.58
CA LYS A 42 17.56 20.97 -2.36
C LYS A 42 17.62 19.56 -1.82
N ARG A 43 16.97 19.33 -0.67
CA ARG A 43 16.95 18.04 0.03
C ARG A 43 16.56 16.86 -0.87
N GLN A 44 15.65 17.06 -1.82
CA GLN A 44 15.19 16.05 -2.77
C GLN A 44 16.30 15.57 -3.72
N ILE A 45 17.27 16.44 -4.03
CA ILE A 45 18.38 16.15 -4.93
C ILE A 45 19.62 15.77 -4.13
N TYR A 46 19.91 16.45 -3.02
CA TYR A 46 21.13 16.24 -2.21
C TYR A 46 21.44 14.76 -1.95
N TYR A 47 20.47 14.01 -1.42
CA TYR A 47 20.67 12.59 -1.06
C TYR A 47 20.65 11.65 -2.27
N THR A 48 19.93 12.03 -3.32
CA THR A 48 19.72 11.20 -4.52
C THR A 48 20.84 11.38 -5.54
N TRP A 49 21.50 12.55 -5.52
CA TRP A 49 22.50 12.94 -6.49
C TRP A 49 23.65 11.93 -6.64
N PRO A 50 24.29 11.43 -5.55
CA PRO A 50 25.35 10.43 -5.67
C PRO A 50 24.89 9.10 -6.27
N LEU A 51 23.59 8.80 -6.25
CA LEU A 51 23.01 7.57 -6.81
C LEU A 51 22.66 7.72 -8.30
N MET A 52 22.57 8.96 -8.79
CA MET A 52 21.98 9.27 -10.10
C MET A 52 22.95 9.95 -11.07
N CYS A 53 23.91 10.74 -10.59
CA CYS A 53 24.73 11.64 -11.42
C CYS A 53 25.43 10.93 -12.59
N ASP A 54 25.97 9.74 -12.37
CA ASP A 54 26.69 8.96 -13.38
C ASP A 54 25.82 7.88 -14.05
N GLN A 55 24.53 7.86 -13.74
CA GLN A 55 23.59 6.83 -14.18
C GLN A 55 22.28 7.39 -14.74
N ILE A 56 22.21 8.69 -15.05
CA ILE A 56 20.98 9.39 -15.45
C ILE A 56 20.26 8.76 -16.66
N GLU A 57 20.99 8.05 -17.52
CA GLU A 57 20.43 7.30 -18.67
C GLU A 57 19.59 6.09 -18.24
N ASN A 58 19.79 5.60 -17.02
CA ASN A 58 19.01 4.52 -16.41
C ASN A 58 17.80 5.05 -15.60
N TYR A 59 17.43 6.31 -15.78
CA TYR A 59 16.29 6.94 -15.14
C TYR A 59 15.24 7.36 -16.18
N CYS A 60 13.97 7.26 -15.78
CA CYS A 60 12.83 7.87 -16.45
C CYS A 60 12.51 9.23 -15.85
N CYS A 61 11.89 10.08 -16.64
CA CYS A 61 11.27 11.31 -16.17
C CYS A 61 9.77 11.28 -16.46
N TYR A 62 8.98 11.65 -15.47
CA TYR A 62 7.52 11.75 -15.53
C TYR A 62 7.10 13.16 -15.08
N ILE A 63 6.09 13.71 -15.74
CA ILE A 63 5.59 15.07 -15.48
C ILE A 63 4.09 14.98 -15.23
N SER A 64 3.61 15.59 -14.16
CA SER A 64 2.18 15.81 -13.89
C SER A 64 1.90 17.29 -13.67
N GLY A 65 0.64 17.67 -13.53
CA GLY A 65 0.27 19.05 -13.19
C GLY A 65 0.74 19.53 -11.82
N SER A 66 1.27 18.64 -10.97
CA SER A 66 1.71 18.97 -9.60
C SER A 66 3.19 18.69 -9.31
N LYS A 67 3.85 17.79 -10.04
CA LYS A 67 5.25 17.43 -9.80
C LYS A 67 5.96 16.90 -11.04
N ILE A 68 7.29 17.00 -11.01
CA ILE A 68 8.18 16.25 -11.89
C ILE A 68 8.81 15.14 -11.05
N GLU A 69 8.84 13.93 -11.58
CA GLU A 69 9.40 12.76 -10.91
C GLU A 69 10.46 12.12 -11.79
N ILE A 70 11.66 11.95 -11.25
CA ILE A 70 12.77 11.24 -11.89
C ILE A 70 12.98 9.95 -11.10
N SER A 71 12.78 8.80 -11.75
CA SER A 71 12.78 7.49 -11.10
C SER A 71 13.63 6.51 -11.89
N PRO A 72 14.44 5.65 -11.23
CA PRO A 72 15.27 4.68 -11.93
C PRO A 72 14.42 3.60 -12.61
N TYR A 73 14.87 3.09 -13.75
CA TYR A 73 14.30 1.88 -14.36
C TYR A 73 14.48 0.65 -13.46
N ASN A 74 15.64 0.57 -12.80
CA ASN A 74 15.98 -0.50 -11.88
C ASN A 74 16.82 0.05 -10.73
N VAL A 75 16.44 -0.29 -9.49
CA VAL A 75 17.20 0.08 -8.30
C VAL A 75 18.35 -0.91 -8.14
N SER A 76 19.59 -0.44 -8.34
CA SER A 76 20.76 -1.28 -8.15
C SER A 76 21.27 -1.23 -6.71
N ILE A 77 21.24 -2.37 -6.01
CA ILE A 77 21.91 -2.50 -4.70
C ILE A 77 23.44 -2.41 -4.77
N ARG A 78 24.03 -2.38 -5.97
CA ARG A 78 25.48 -2.39 -6.17
C ARG A 78 26.17 -1.14 -5.64
N THR A 79 25.45 -0.03 -5.59
CA THR A 79 25.93 1.22 -5.00
C THR A 79 26.08 1.10 -3.47
N PHE A 80 25.45 0.10 -2.85
CA PHE A 80 25.49 -0.15 -1.42
C PHE A 80 26.40 -1.35 -1.09
N GLY A 81 27.71 -1.13 -1.14
CA GLY A 81 28.71 -2.18 -0.95
C GLY A 81 28.55 -2.98 0.35
N SER A 82 28.18 -2.32 1.46
CA SER A 82 27.92 -3.00 2.73
C SER A 82 26.79 -4.02 2.66
N PHE A 83 25.76 -3.74 1.85
CA PHE A 83 24.67 -4.68 1.62
C PHE A 83 25.07 -5.77 0.62
N LEU A 84 25.74 -5.40 -0.48
CA LEU A 84 26.12 -6.33 -1.54
C LEU A 84 27.15 -7.38 -1.08
N TYR A 85 28.15 -6.96 -0.30
CA TYR A 85 29.26 -7.81 0.14
C TYR A 85 29.00 -8.52 1.47
N ALA A 86 27.82 -8.35 2.06
CA ALA A 86 27.45 -9.05 3.29
C ALA A 86 27.35 -10.57 3.02
N THR A 87 28.09 -11.36 3.79
CA THR A 87 28.05 -12.83 3.71
C THR A 87 26.65 -13.38 4.03
N HIS A 88 25.95 -12.74 4.96
CA HIS A 88 24.60 -13.11 5.38
C HIS A 88 23.68 -11.90 5.34
N ARG A 89 22.53 -12.05 4.67
CA ARG A 89 21.48 -11.02 4.58
C ARG A 89 20.20 -11.61 5.13
N ILE A 90 19.71 -11.04 6.24
CA ILE A 90 18.43 -11.40 6.84
C ILE A 90 17.47 -10.24 6.59
N LEU A 91 16.36 -10.53 5.94
CA LEU A 91 15.29 -9.57 5.72
C LEU A 91 14.07 -10.02 6.52
N MET A 92 13.53 -9.14 7.33
CA MET A 92 12.30 -9.38 8.08
C MET A 92 11.19 -8.53 7.46
N SER A 93 10.08 -9.16 7.15
CA SER A 93 8.87 -8.46 6.69
C SER A 93 7.67 -9.04 7.40
N ALA A 94 6.73 -8.18 7.81
CA ALA A 94 5.44 -8.61 8.32
C ALA A 94 4.57 -9.24 7.22
N THR A 95 4.87 -8.94 5.95
CA THR A 95 4.16 -9.47 4.77
C THR A 95 5.19 -9.87 3.72
N THR A 96 5.41 -11.16 3.49
CA THR A 96 6.45 -11.65 2.55
C THR A 96 6.00 -11.66 1.09
N GLN A 97 5.04 -10.81 0.72
CA GLN A 97 4.38 -10.95 -0.58
C GLN A 97 5.09 -10.23 -1.73
N ASP A 98 6.09 -9.36 -1.51
CA ASP A 98 6.79 -8.67 -2.61
C ASP A 98 8.01 -9.45 -3.09
N ASP A 99 7.74 -10.64 -3.63
CA ASP A 99 8.74 -11.51 -4.24
C ASP A 99 9.52 -10.80 -5.36
N SER A 100 8.88 -9.84 -6.06
CA SER A 100 9.52 -9.07 -7.12
C SER A 100 10.59 -8.15 -6.55
N PHE A 101 10.27 -7.40 -5.50
CA PHE A 101 11.25 -6.57 -4.81
C PHE A 101 12.39 -7.39 -4.19
N PHE A 102 12.11 -8.56 -3.61
CA PHE A 102 13.16 -9.41 -3.03
C PHE A 102 14.09 -9.98 -4.11
N VAL A 103 13.54 -10.54 -5.19
CA VAL A 103 14.32 -11.19 -6.24
C VAL A 103 15.03 -10.15 -7.11
N LYS A 104 14.29 -9.18 -7.66
CA LYS A 104 14.82 -8.17 -8.60
C LYS A 104 15.54 -7.03 -7.88
N GLY A 105 14.90 -6.43 -6.88
CA GLY A 105 15.41 -5.26 -6.17
C GLY A 105 16.58 -5.59 -5.24
N LEU A 106 16.42 -6.58 -4.36
CA LEU A 106 17.42 -6.91 -3.34
C LEU A 106 18.36 -8.06 -3.73
N GLU A 107 18.24 -8.61 -4.93
CA GLU A 107 19.02 -9.75 -5.42
C GLU A 107 19.02 -10.96 -4.46
N PHE A 108 17.88 -11.29 -3.83
CA PHE A 108 17.72 -12.57 -3.12
C PHE A 108 17.56 -13.73 -4.11
N SER A 109 17.90 -14.95 -3.66
CA SER A 109 17.65 -16.15 -4.46
C SER A 109 16.18 -16.53 -4.38
N PRO A 110 15.56 -17.01 -5.48
CA PRO A 110 14.21 -17.55 -5.44
C PRO A 110 14.00 -18.61 -4.37
N GLU A 111 15.01 -19.43 -4.09
CA GLU A 111 14.96 -20.49 -3.07
C GLU A 111 14.79 -19.90 -1.66
N ALA A 112 15.48 -18.80 -1.35
CA ALA A 112 15.35 -18.14 -0.06
C ALA A 112 13.98 -17.46 0.12
N VAL A 113 13.41 -16.92 -0.97
CA VAL A 113 12.08 -16.31 -0.95
C VAL A 113 10.97 -17.38 -0.86
N LYS A 114 11.15 -18.53 -1.52
CA LYS A 114 10.25 -19.69 -1.43
C LYS A 114 10.26 -20.35 -0.05
N ASN A 115 11.40 -20.31 0.66
CA ASN A 115 11.58 -20.95 1.97
C ASN A 115 11.98 -19.93 3.04
N PRO A 116 11.08 -18.97 3.39
CA PRO A 116 11.36 -18.02 4.44
C PRO A 116 11.38 -18.71 5.81
N LEU A 117 12.14 -18.14 6.76
CA LEU A 117 12.08 -18.56 8.16
C LEU A 117 10.71 -18.15 8.74
N ARG A 118 9.92 -19.12 9.19
CA ARG A 118 8.58 -18.91 9.74
C ARG A 118 8.44 -19.57 11.11
N ASN A 119 7.51 -19.04 11.91
CA ASN A 119 7.07 -19.69 13.13
C ASN A 119 5.80 -20.51 12.83
N GLU A 120 5.96 -21.83 12.64
CA GLU A 120 4.84 -22.74 12.29
C GLU A 120 3.70 -22.75 13.32
N LYS A 121 3.99 -22.35 14.56
CA LYS A 121 2.98 -22.30 15.63
C LYS A 121 2.07 -21.07 15.54
N GLN A 122 2.51 -20.01 14.85
CA GLN A 122 1.80 -18.73 14.78
C GLN A 122 1.19 -18.56 13.39
N LYS A 123 0.00 -19.15 13.19
CA LYS A 123 -0.73 -19.10 11.90
C LYS A 123 -1.31 -17.72 11.59
N TRP A 124 -1.73 -17.00 12.63
CA TRP A 124 -2.34 -15.68 12.52
C TRP A 124 -2.02 -14.85 13.77
N SER A 125 -2.17 -13.53 13.67
CA SER A 125 -1.87 -12.61 14.78
C SER A 125 -2.98 -11.59 14.98
N GLY A 126 -3.60 -11.66 16.17
CA GLY A 126 -4.64 -10.75 16.63
C GLY A 126 -5.93 -10.78 15.81
N GLU A 127 -6.97 -10.19 16.38
CA GLU A 127 -8.34 -10.28 15.86
C GLU A 127 -8.66 -9.08 14.96
N LYS A 128 -8.93 -9.33 13.69
CA LYS A 128 -9.29 -8.31 12.71
C LYS A 128 -10.67 -8.65 12.17
N MET A 129 -11.71 -8.03 12.72
CA MET A 129 -13.06 -8.21 12.20
C MET A 129 -13.21 -7.32 10.96
N LEU A 130 -13.19 -7.91 9.76
CA LEU A 130 -13.50 -7.18 8.54
C LEU A 130 -15.01 -7.04 8.40
N ILE A 131 -15.50 -5.81 8.30
CA ILE A 131 -16.92 -5.50 8.11
C ILE A 131 -17.06 -4.78 6.78
N ILE A 132 -17.61 -5.49 5.79
CA ILE A 132 -17.87 -4.92 4.46
C ILE A 132 -19.28 -4.30 4.48
N SER A 133 -19.33 -3.02 4.82
CA SER A 133 -20.57 -2.24 5.02
C SER A 133 -21.65 -2.48 3.97
N SER A 134 -21.29 -2.36 2.69
CA SER A 134 -22.20 -2.52 1.55
C SER A 134 -22.70 -3.96 1.35
N LEU A 135 -22.03 -4.95 1.95
CA LEU A 135 -22.53 -6.33 1.95
C LEU A 135 -23.47 -6.58 3.13
N VAL A 136 -23.25 -5.96 4.28
CA VAL A 136 -24.16 -6.09 5.44
C VAL A 136 -25.54 -5.55 5.05
N GLU A 137 -25.58 -4.39 4.43
CA GLU A 137 -26.81 -3.75 3.97
C GLU A 137 -26.50 -2.84 2.78
N GLU A 138 -27.23 -3.00 1.68
CA GLU A 138 -26.92 -2.30 0.41
C GLU A 138 -27.04 -0.78 0.54
N SER A 139 -27.94 -0.32 1.42
CA SER A 139 -28.12 1.09 1.75
C SER A 139 -27.04 1.69 2.67
N CYS A 140 -26.12 0.88 3.20
CA CYS A 140 -24.91 1.36 3.88
C CYS A 140 -23.87 1.82 2.86
N ASP A 141 -24.18 2.91 2.16
CA ASP A 141 -23.27 3.53 1.21
C ASP A 141 -22.11 4.28 1.90
N HIS A 142 -21.14 4.71 1.09
CA HIS A 142 -19.95 5.42 1.52
C HIS A 142 -20.29 6.66 2.35
N ASP A 143 -21.19 7.51 1.86
CA ASP A 143 -21.55 8.78 2.48
C ASP A 143 -22.25 8.58 3.84
N LEU A 144 -23.12 7.57 3.95
CA LEU A 144 -23.80 7.23 5.19
C LEU A 144 -22.80 6.81 6.26
N ILE A 145 -21.85 5.94 5.93
CA ILE A 145 -20.82 5.48 6.87
C ILE A 145 -19.96 6.67 7.31
N VAL A 146 -19.39 7.42 6.37
CA VAL A 146 -18.52 8.57 6.69
C VAL A 146 -19.26 9.59 7.57
N THR A 147 -20.52 9.90 7.24
CA THR A 147 -21.35 10.84 8.01
C THR A 147 -21.60 10.35 9.43
N ASN A 148 -21.95 9.08 9.61
CA ASN A 148 -22.24 8.54 10.95
C ASN A 148 -21.00 8.49 11.84
N PHE A 149 -19.87 8.01 11.31
CA PHE A 149 -18.63 7.93 12.08
C PHE A 149 -18.02 9.30 12.37
N CYS A 150 -18.14 10.28 11.46
CA CYS A 150 -17.67 11.65 11.73
C CYS A 150 -18.52 12.38 12.78
N LYS A 151 -19.83 12.10 12.84
CA LYS A 151 -20.73 12.63 13.88
C LYS A 151 -20.51 11.95 15.23
N SER A 152 -19.97 10.74 15.24
CA SER A 152 -19.64 10.05 16.48
C SER A 152 -18.50 10.79 17.22
N SER A 153 -18.62 10.90 18.54
CA SER A 153 -17.56 11.45 19.40
C SER A 153 -17.01 10.30 20.22
N PRO A 154 -15.94 9.61 19.74
CA PRO A 154 -15.35 8.54 20.50
C PRO A 154 -14.81 9.08 21.83
N SER A 155 -14.96 8.30 22.89
CA SER A 155 -14.42 8.66 24.22
C SER A 155 -13.57 7.57 24.85
N LYS A 156 -13.66 6.34 24.33
CA LYS A 156 -12.98 5.17 24.90
C LYS A 156 -11.77 4.71 24.10
N PHE A 157 -11.81 4.88 22.78
CA PHE A 157 -10.80 4.40 21.84
C PHE A 157 -10.74 5.29 20.61
N GLY A 158 -9.63 5.23 19.88
CA GLY A 158 -9.44 5.95 18.63
C GLY A 158 -10.18 5.30 17.46
N ILE A 159 -10.69 6.15 16.58
CA ILE A 159 -11.22 5.78 15.26
C ILE A 159 -10.31 6.43 14.22
N VAL A 160 -9.76 5.62 13.32
CA VAL A 160 -8.86 6.11 12.27
C VAL A 160 -9.41 5.73 10.90
N ALA A 161 -9.38 6.65 9.95
CA ALA A 161 -9.69 6.38 8.55
C ALA A 161 -8.44 6.51 7.68
N LEU A 162 -8.15 5.49 6.88
CA LEU A 162 -7.14 5.52 5.83
C LEU A 162 -7.84 5.79 4.51
N VAL A 163 -7.52 6.92 3.89
CA VAL A 163 -8.13 7.36 2.63
C VAL A 163 -7.05 7.54 1.57
N PRO A 164 -7.34 7.31 0.28
CA PRO A 164 -6.32 7.29 -0.76
C PRO A 164 -5.91 8.71 -1.19
N SER A 165 -6.77 9.71 -1.00
CA SER A 165 -6.57 11.04 -1.57
C SER A 165 -6.92 12.19 -0.62
N THR A 166 -6.32 13.35 -0.90
CA THR A 166 -6.65 14.62 -0.26
C THR A 166 -8.12 15.01 -0.47
N LYS A 167 -8.73 14.60 -1.60
CA LYS A 167 -10.16 14.84 -1.86
C LYS A 167 -11.02 14.10 -0.85
N ASN A 168 -10.71 12.82 -0.58
CA ASN A 168 -11.39 12.03 0.44
C ASN A 168 -11.16 12.65 1.82
N CYS A 169 -9.94 13.07 2.17
CA CYS A 169 -9.70 13.78 3.44
C CYS A 169 -10.60 15.00 3.64
N ARG A 170 -10.81 15.82 2.59
CA ARG A 170 -11.66 17.00 2.66
C ARG A 170 -13.12 16.66 2.95
N GLN A 171 -13.63 15.55 2.43
CA GLN A 171 -15.00 15.09 2.73
C GLN A 171 -15.19 14.85 4.23
N TYR A 172 -14.25 14.15 4.86
CA TYR A 172 -14.28 13.93 6.32
C TYR A 172 -14.05 15.23 7.09
N GLN A 173 -13.13 16.08 6.63
CA GLN A 173 -12.82 17.36 7.27
C GLN A 173 -14.07 18.27 7.31
N ASN A 174 -14.84 18.31 6.23
CA ASN A 174 -16.10 19.06 6.14
C ASN A 174 -17.14 18.56 7.15
N LEU A 175 -17.05 17.29 7.55
CA LEU A 175 -17.90 16.66 8.57
C LEU A 175 -17.30 16.77 9.99
N GLY A 176 -16.20 17.50 10.15
CA GLY A 176 -15.61 17.84 11.44
C GLY A 176 -14.48 16.92 11.91
N ALA A 177 -14.02 15.98 11.08
CA ALA A 177 -12.88 15.10 11.37
C ALA A 177 -11.54 15.83 11.47
N ILE A 178 -10.55 15.22 12.13
CA ILE A 178 -9.17 15.70 12.17
C ILE A 178 -8.41 15.05 11.02
N THR A 179 -7.87 15.86 10.10
CA THR A 179 -7.02 15.35 9.01
C THR A 179 -5.55 15.44 9.38
N ALA A 180 -4.88 14.28 9.39
CA ALA A 180 -3.44 14.17 9.54
C ALA A 180 -2.75 14.28 8.16
N THR A 181 -1.91 15.29 8.03
CA THR A 181 -1.05 15.58 6.89
C THR A 181 0.41 15.27 7.24
N THR A 182 1.31 15.33 6.25
CA THR A 182 2.75 15.11 6.46
C THR A 182 3.34 16.02 7.56
N GLY A 183 2.79 17.21 7.77
CA GLY A 183 3.30 18.17 8.76
C GLY A 183 2.88 17.90 10.21
N ASN A 184 1.70 17.33 10.45
CA ASN A 184 1.12 17.18 11.79
C ASN A 184 0.82 15.72 12.19
N ILE A 185 1.05 14.75 11.30
CA ILE A 185 0.76 13.34 11.55
C ILE A 185 1.42 12.78 12.82
N VAL A 186 2.65 13.16 13.12
CA VAL A 186 3.33 12.68 14.34
C VAL A 186 2.60 13.17 15.59
N GLU A 187 2.21 14.44 15.61
CA GLU A 187 1.49 15.04 16.73
C GLU A 187 0.09 14.43 16.91
N GLU A 188 -0.65 14.22 15.82
CA GLU A 188 -1.98 13.61 15.89
C GLU A 188 -1.92 12.13 16.33
N LEU A 189 -0.92 11.38 15.88
CA LEU A 189 -0.70 10.01 16.35
C LEU A 189 -0.31 9.96 17.83
N ASP A 190 0.52 10.90 18.29
CA ASP A 190 0.88 11.00 19.71
C ASP A 190 -0.33 11.33 20.60
N LYS A 191 -1.29 12.13 20.11
CA LYS A 191 -2.56 12.38 20.82
C LYS A 191 -3.38 11.10 20.98
N LEU A 192 -3.49 10.28 19.93
CA LEU A 192 -4.17 8.99 19.99
C LEU A 192 -3.50 8.05 21.00
N LYS A 193 -2.16 7.94 20.95
CA LYS A 193 -1.39 7.13 21.91
C LYS A 193 -1.52 7.59 23.36
N LYS A 194 -1.80 8.89 23.58
CA LYS A 194 -2.08 9.48 24.90
C LYS A 194 -3.53 9.35 25.34
N GLY A 195 -4.40 8.67 24.57
CA GLY A 195 -5.80 8.46 24.93
C GLY A 195 -6.74 9.61 24.56
N ILE A 196 -6.31 10.54 23.70
CA ILE A 196 -7.14 11.70 23.33
C ILE A 196 -7.96 11.35 22.09
N PHE A 197 -9.20 10.89 22.31
CA PHE A 197 -10.06 10.31 21.26
C PHE A 197 -11.19 11.21 20.77
N SER A 198 -11.04 12.54 20.87
CA SER A 198 -12.14 13.49 20.66
C SER A 198 -12.90 13.36 19.33
N LYS A 199 -12.21 12.95 18.25
CA LYS A 199 -12.73 12.93 16.88
C LYS A 199 -12.03 11.83 16.08
N ILE A 200 -12.65 11.42 14.98
CA ILE A 200 -12.01 10.56 13.98
C ILE A 200 -10.77 11.25 13.39
N VAL A 201 -9.68 10.49 13.29
CA VAL A 201 -8.42 10.94 12.66
C VAL A 201 -8.32 10.31 11.27
N VAL A 202 -8.15 11.16 10.26
CA VAL A 202 -8.12 10.74 8.85
C VAL A 202 -6.73 10.93 8.31
N ILE A 203 -6.17 9.87 7.75
CA ILE A 203 -4.80 9.82 7.28
C ILE A 203 -4.81 9.68 5.76
N ASN A 204 -4.14 10.61 5.09
CA ASN A 204 -4.05 10.65 3.64
C ASN A 204 -2.94 9.73 3.10
N ASN A 205 -3.30 8.80 2.23
CA ASN A 205 -2.46 7.89 1.47
C ASN A 205 -1.27 7.27 2.22
N ARG A 206 -1.45 7.00 3.51
CA ARG A 206 -0.40 6.44 4.36
C ARG A 206 -0.89 5.14 4.96
N TYR A 207 -0.69 4.08 4.20
CA TYR A 207 -1.03 2.71 4.57
C TYR A 207 0.15 1.99 5.27
N ASP A 208 1.34 2.62 5.25
CA ASP A 208 2.58 2.14 5.88
C ASP A 208 3.24 3.20 6.77
N GLY A 209 4.09 2.77 7.71
CA GLY A 209 4.89 3.64 8.57
C GLY A 209 4.10 4.34 9.68
N ILE A 210 2.88 3.88 9.97
CA ILE A 210 2.05 4.38 11.07
C ILE A 210 1.89 3.29 12.12
N ASP A 211 1.86 3.75 13.37
CA ASP A 211 1.77 2.93 14.56
C ASP A 211 0.52 3.32 15.36
N LEU A 212 -0.47 2.42 15.40
CA LEU A 212 -1.74 2.59 16.11
C LEU A 212 -1.98 1.38 17.04
N PRO A 213 -1.36 1.34 18.24
CA PRO A 213 -1.48 0.22 19.15
C PRO A 213 -2.74 0.31 20.02
N ASP A 214 -3.33 -0.85 20.33
CA ASP A 214 -4.36 -1.01 21.36
C ASP A 214 -5.53 -0.02 21.21
N GLU A 215 -5.83 0.75 22.26
CA GLU A 215 -6.91 1.74 22.28
C GLU A 215 -6.68 2.91 21.30
N SER A 216 -5.47 3.08 20.76
CA SER A 216 -5.18 4.14 19.78
C SER A 216 -6.01 3.95 18.50
N CYS A 217 -6.41 2.72 18.17
CA CYS A 217 -7.28 2.42 17.03
C CYS A 217 -8.04 1.10 17.22
N ARG A 218 -9.25 1.15 17.80
CA ARG A 218 -10.17 0.00 17.85
C ARG A 218 -11.09 -0.09 16.64
N ILE A 219 -11.25 1.00 15.91
CA ILE A 219 -12.01 1.04 14.66
C ILE A 219 -11.12 1.67 13.59
N LEU A 220 -10.85 0.89 12.54
CA LEU A 220 -10.13 1.33 11.35
C LEU A 220 -11.10 1.38 10.18
N ILE A 221 -11.19 2.50 9.47
CA ILE A 221 -11.95 2.63 8.24
C ILE A 221 -10.97 2.60 7.07
N MET A 222 -11.04 1.54 6.26
CA MET A 222 -10.36 1.46 4.98
C MET A 222 -11.30 1.99 3.91
N ASP A 223 -11.03 3.20 3.45
CA ASP A 223 -11.89 3.91 2.50
C ASP A 223 -11.27 3.92 1.12
N SER A 224 -11.97 3.33 0.16
CA SER A 224 -11.62 3.33 -1.26
C SER A 224 -10.31 2.59 -1.57
N LEU A 225 -10.09 2.30 -2.86
CA LEU A 225 -8.92 1.55 -3.29
C LEU A 225 -7.64 2.41 -3.16
N PRO A 226 -6.58 1.95 -2.47
CA PRO A 226 -5.30 2.66 -2.44
C PRO A 226 -4.71 2.76 -3.86
N TYR A 227 -4.14 3.92 -4.21
CA TYR A 227 -3.39 4.09 -5.45
C TYR A 227 -1.91 4.37 -5.18
N PHE A 228 -1.09 4.35 -6.23
CA PHE A 228 0.33 4.70 -6.14
C PHE A 228 0.56 6.21 -6.31
N ASP A 229 1.26 6.83 -5.35
CA ASP A 229 1.64 8.24 -5.46
C ASP A 229 2.74 8.48 -6.49
N SER A 230 3.60 7.48 -6.72
CA SER A 230 4.69 7.52 -7.68
C SER A 230 4.12 7.63 -9.11
N LEU A 231 4.58 8.63 -9.87
CA LEU A 231 4.22 8.74 -11.29
C LEU A 231 4.76 7.55 -12.08
N ALA A 232 5.90 6.99 -11.67
CA ALA A 232 6.44 5.77 -12.29
C ALA A 232 5.49 4.58 -12.11
N ASP A 233 4.96 4.39 -10.89
CA ASP A 233 4.01 3.30 -10.62
C ASP A 233 2.68 3.51 -11.35
N ARG A 234 2.17 4.76 -11.37
CA ARG A 234 0.96 5.12 -12.13
C ARG A 234 1.13 4.88 -13.64
N TYR A 235 2.33 5.17 -14.17
CA TYR A 235 2.65 4.86 -15.56
C TYR A 235 2.67 3.35 -15.81
N GLU A 236 3.27 2.57 -14.90
CA GLU A 236 3.28 1.10 -14.99
C GLU A 236 1.85 0.54 -15.01
N GLU A 237 0.97 1.07 -14.17
CA GLU A 237 -0.46 0.72 -14.11
C GLU A 237 -1.21 1.05 -15.39
N GLN A 238 -0.96 2.24 -15.96
CA GLN A 238 -1.58 2.65 -17.22
C GLN A 238 -1.07 1.85 -18.42
N ALA A 239 0.23 1.56 -18.46
CA ALA A 239 0.87 0.88 -19.59
C ALA A 239 0.57 -0.63 -19.59
N CYS A 240 0.45 -1.25 -18.41
CA CYS A 240 0.21 -2.67 -18.22
C CYS A 240 -1.00 -2.89 -17.29
N PRO A 241 -2.22 -2.58 -17.74
CA PRO A 241 -3.41 -2.77 -16.93
C PRO A 241 -3.58 -4.26 -16.57
N ASN A 242 -3.99 -4.54 -15.33
CA ASN A 242 -4.10 -5.88 -14.75
C ASN A 242 -2.77 -6.65 -14.58
N SER A 243 -1.63 -5.95 -14.57
CA SER A 243 -0.36 -6.57 -14.18
C SER A 243 -0.48 -7.24 -12.82
N GLU A 244 -0.14 -8.53 -12.75
CA GLU A 244 -0.13 -9.29 -11.49
C GLU A 244 0.74 -8.62 -10.43
N LEU A 245 1.84 -7.99 -10.86
CA LEU A 245 2.77 -7.28 -9.99
C LEU A 245 2.11 -6.07 -9.32
N ILE A 246 1.33 -5.30 -10.09
CA ILE A 246 0.62 -4.11 -9.60
C ILE A 246 -0.49 -4.52 -8.65
N ASN A 247 -1.30 -5.52 -9.03
CA ASN A 247 -2.33 -6.06 -8.15
C ASN A 247 -1.73 -6.60 -6.84
N LYS A 248 -0.56 -7.25 -6.90
CA LYS A 248 0.15 -7.72 -5.70
C LYS A 248 0.59 -6.56 -4.80
N ARG A 249 1.12 -5.48 -5.37
CA ARG A 249 1.47 -4.26 -4.61
C ARG A 249 0.24 -3.58 -4.00
N ILE A 250 -0.90 -3.52 -4.70
CA ILE A 250 -2.17 -2.99 -4.16
C ILE A 250 -2.67 -3.85 -3.01
N ALA A 251 -2.70 -5.18 -3.18
CA ALA A 251 -3.10 -6.13 -2.14
C ALA A 251 -2.25 -5.96 -0.87
N GLN A 252 -0.93 -5.79 -1.02
CA GLN A 252 -0.04 -5.50 0.10
C GLN A 252 -0.35 -4.18 0.79
N LYS A 253 -0.60 -3.09 0.05
CA LYS A 253 -0.98 -1.81 0.66
C LYS A 253 -2.26 -1.95 1.49
N ILE A 254 -3.24 -2.67 0.98
CA ILE A 254 -4.49 -2.96 1.70
C ILE A 254 -4.19 -3.80 2.95
N GLU A 255 -3.44 -4.89 2.82
CA GLU A 255 -3.09 -5.79 3.93
C GLU A 255 -2.28 -5.08 5.03
N GLN A 256 -1.33 -4.24 4.62
CA GLN A 256 -0.58 -3.38 5.54
C GLN A 256 -1.47 -2.38 6.26
N GLY A 257 -2.42 -1.76 5.54
CA GLY A 257 -3.41 -0.86 6.13
C GLY A 257 -4.25 -1.56 7.19
N ILE A 258 -4.84 -2.69 6.83
CA ILE A 258 -5.64 -3.58 7.72
C ILE A 258 -4.80 -4.03 8.94
N GLY A 259 -3.51 -4.29 8.75
CA GLY A 259 -2.58 -4.67 9.81
C GLY A 259 -2.24 -3.56 10.81
N ARG A 260 -2.54 -2.28 10.54
CA ARG A 260 -2.13 -1.18 11.43
C ARG A 260 -2.90 -1.11 12.74
N GLY A 261 -4.13 -1.62 12.77
CA GLY A 261 -4.97 -1.61 13.96
C GLY A 261 -4.67 -2.71 14.97
N VAL A 262 -3.77 -3.66 14.65
CA VAL A 262 -3.51 -4.84 15.50
C VAL A 262 -2.02 -5.11 15.59
N ARG A 263 -1.45 -5.02 16.80
CA ARG A 263 0.01 -5.15 17.02
C ARG A 263 0.44 -6.37 17.83
N GLY A 264 -0.49 -7.08 18.44
CA GLY A 264 -0.20 -8.26 19.26
C GLY A 264 -1.22 -9.37 19.06
N GLU A 265 -0.87 -10.57 19.53
CA GLU A 265 -1.73 -11.76 19.42
C GLU A 265 -3.07 -11.60 20.14
N LYS A 266 -3.10 -10.80 21.20
CA LYS A 266 -4.30 -10.52 22.01
C LYS A 266 -4.99 -9.21 21.62
N ASP A 267 -4.43 -8.49 20.65
CA ASP A 267 -4.93 -7.21 20.21
C ASP A 267 -6.07 -7.42 19.19
N TYR A 268 -6.95 -6.42 19.07
CA TYR A 268 -8.18 -6.55 18.30
C TYR A 268 -8.63 -5.20 17.72
N CYS A 269 -9.06 -5.21 16.46
CA CYS A 269 -9.56 -4.03 15.76
C CYS A 269 -10.71 -4.37 14.78
N ALA A 270 -11.79 -3.59 14.84
CA ALA A 270 -12.88 -3.67 13.88
C ALA A 270 -12.50 -2.84 12.66
N ILE A 271 -12.51 -3.45 11.47
CA ILE A 271 -12.01 -2.84 10.24
C ILE A 271 -13.17 -2.73 9.26
N LEU A 272 -13.60 -1.50 9.05
CA LEU A 272 -14.68 -1.15 8.15
C LEU A 272 -14.15 -0.97 6.74
N ILE A 273 -14.64 -1.76 5.79
CA ILE A 273 -14.29 -1.66 4.38
C ILE A 273 -15.39 -0.88 3.67
N ILE A 274 -15.03 0.27 3.08
CA ILE A 274 -15.96 1.12 2.30
C ILE A 274 -15.37 1.48 0.94
N GLY A 275 -16.23 1.68 -0.06
CA GLY A 275 -15.84 2.00 -1.43
C GLY A 275 -15.92 0.79 -2.37
N SER A 276 -16.66 0.92 -3.46
CA SER A 276 -17.00 -0.18 -4.38
C SER A 276 -15.77 -0.81 -5.04
N GLU A 277 -14.77 0.00 -5.41
CA GLU A 277 -13.54 -0.50 -6.03
C GLU A 277 -12.70 -1.35 -5.07
N LEU A 278 -12.58 -0.93 -3.81
CA LEU A 278 -11.89 -1.69 -2.76
C LEU A 278 -12.60 -3.02 -2.49
N VAL A 279 -13.92 -2.98 -2.32
CA VAL A 279 -14.74 -4.18 -2.10
C VAL A 279 -14.62 -5.14 -3.28
N ARG A 280 -14.68 -4.63 -4.52
CA ARG A 280 -14.49 -5.44 -5.73
C ARG A 280 -13.11 -6.07 -5.79
N PHE A 281 -12.07 -5.31 -5.45
CA PHE A 281 -10.69 -5.79 -5.43
C PHE A 281 -10.49 -6.89 -4.38
N MET A 282 -11.04 -6.74 -3.18
CA MET A 282 -10.92 -7.74 -2.11
C MET A 282 -11.65 -9.05 -2.42
N ARG A 283 -12.80 -8.98 -3.11
CA ARG A 283 -13.67 -10.14 -3.37
C ARG A 283 -13.42 -10.87 -4.68
N SER A 284 -12.91 -10.17 -5.70
CA SER A 284 -12.75 -10.76 -7.03
C SER A 284 -11.73 -11.91 -6.99
N ILE A 285 -12.07 -13.05 -7.58
CA ILE A 285 -11.19 -14.23 -7.68
C ILE A 285 -9.84 -13.85 -8.34
N ALA A 286 -9.86 -12.92 -9.29
CA ALA A 286 -8.65 -12.50 -10.01
C ALA A 286 -7.64 -11.75 -9.13
N THR A 287 -8.09 -11.09 -8.06
CA THR A 287 -7.27 -10.23 -7.19
C THR A 287 -7.14 -10.75 -5.77
N ASN A 288 -8.15 -11.48 -5.27
CA ASN A 288 -8.16 -12.08 -3.94
C ASN A 288 -6.95 -13.01 -3.71
N LYS A 289 -6.53 -13.73 -4.77
CA LYS A 289 -5.33 -14.60 -4.77
C LYS A 289 -4.03 -13.90 -4.36
N PHE A 290 -3.96 -12.56 -4.45
CA PHE A 290 -2.75 -11.81 -4.10
C PHE A 290 -2.64 -11.48 -2.60
N PHE A 291 -3.73 -11.59 -1.82
CA PHE A 291 -3.69 -11.41 -0.37
C PHE A 291 -3.11 -12.63 0.34
N SER A 292 -2.59 -12.44 1.56
CA SER A 292 -2.06 -13.57 2.33
C SER A 292 -3.16 -14.55 2.73
N PRO A 293 -2.84 -15.82 3.00
CA PRO A 293 -3.83 -16.78 3.49
C PRO A 293 -4.63 -16.27 4.69
N GLN A 294 -3.97 -15.55 5.60
CA GLN A 294 -4.61 -14.90 6.75
C GLN A 294 -5.63 -13.85 6.30
N THR A 295 -5.24 -12.92 5.43
CA THR A 295 -6.12 -11.84 4.98
C THR A 295 -7.27 -12.36 4.14
N ARG A 296 -7.05 -13.39 3.30
CA ARG A 296 -8.14 -14.04 2.55
C ARG A 296 -9.15 -14.67 3.48
N LYS A 297 -8.70 -15.41 4.51
CA LYS A 297 -9.62 -15.99 5.49
C LYS A 297 -10.40 -14.91 6.27
N GLN A 298 -9.76 -13.79 6.59
CA GLN A 298 -10.44 -12.63 7.20
C GLN A 298 -11.50 -12.01 6.27
N ILE A 299 -11.24 -11.98 4.96
CA ILE A 299 -12.22 -11.53 3.96
C ILE A 299 -13.40 -12.50 3.91
N ASP A 300 -13.14 -13.80 3.91
CA ASP A 300 -14.17 -14.85 3.90
C ASP A 300 -15.07 -14.73 5.14
N ILE A 301 -14.47 -14.64 6.33
CA ILE A 301 -15.18 -14.38 7.59
C ILE A 301 -16.02 -13.10 7.50
N GLY A 302 -15.47 -12.02 6.93
CA GLY A 302 -16.20 -10.75 6.76
C GLY A 302 -17.40 -10.86 5.81
N ILE A 303 -17.34 -11.72 4.79
CA ILE A 303 -18.46 -12.02 3.89
C ILE A 303 -19.51 -12.85 4.63
N GLU A 304 -19.11 -13.90 5.36
CA GLU A 304 -20.01 -14.74 6.15
C GLU A 304 -20.78 -13.93 7.22
N ILE A 305 -20.08 -13.06 7.96
CA ILE A 305 -20.71 -12.15 8.93
C ILE A 305 -21.74 -11.24 8.25
N ALA A 306 -21.39 -10.70 7.09
CA ALA A 306 -22.31 -9.85 6.35
C ALA A 306 -23.56 -10.61 5.87
N ASP A 307 -23.41 -11.87 5.48
CA ASP A 307 -24.53 -12.71 5.08
C ASP A 307 -25.42 -13.11 6.26
N MET A 308 -24.83 -13.48 7.41
CA MET A 308 -25.58 -13.74 8.65
C MET A 308 -26.37 -12.49 9.11
N ALA A 309 -25.75 -11.30 9.00
CA ALA A 309 -26.38 -10.05 9.40
C ALA A 309 -27.60 -9.65 8.53
N LYS A 310 -27.70 -10.14 7.28
CA LYS A 310 -28.87 -9.90 6.40
C LYS A 310 -30.12 -10.64 6.84
N GLU A 311 -29.99 -11.70 7.64
CA GLU A 311 -31.13 -12.51 8.06
C GLU A 311 -31.94 -11.81 9.17
N ASP A 312 -31.32 -10.89 9.92
CA ASP A 312 -31.91 -10.12 11.04
C ASP A 312 -32.38 -8.71 10.63
N LYS A 313 -33.26 -8.58 9.62
CA LYS A 313 -33.70 -7.30 9.00
C LYS A 313 -34.60 -6.37 9.84
N THR A 314 -34.48 -6.34 11.15
CA THR A 314 -35.40 -5.55 12.00
C THR A 314 -34.89 -4.16 12.38
N GLU A 315 -33.61 -3.86 12.12
CA GLU A 315 -32.98 -2.59 12.52
C GLU A 315 -32.60 -1.69 11.33
N SER A 316 -32.35 -0.40 11.61
CA SER A 316 -31.84 0.52 10.61
C SER A 316 -30.45 0.08 10.10
N PRO A 317 -30.12 0.26 8.81
CA PRO A 317 -28.88 -0.22 8.17
C PRO A 317 -27.59 -0.04 8.99
N ILE A 318 -27.37 1.18 9.49
CA ILE A 318 -26.16 1.53 10.26
C ILE A 318 -26.09 0.84 11.63
N LYS A 319 -27.24 0.50 12.23
CA LYS A 319 -27.26 -0.14 13.55
C LYS A 319 -26.73 -1.57 13.49
N VAL A 320 -26.98 -2.29 12.39
CA VAL A 320 -26.42 -3.63 12.16
C VAL A 320 -24.90 -3.57 12.08
N VAL A 321 -24.36 -2.59 11.36
CA VAL A 321 -22.90 -2.36 11.32
C VAL A 321 -22.36 -2.02 12.71
N LEU A 322 -23.03 -1.14 13.46
CA LEU A 322 -22.63 -0.75 14.81
C LEU A 322 -22.75 -1.90 15.82
N SER A 323 -23.71 -2.82 15.65
CA SER A 323 -23.90 -3.97 16.53
C SER A 323 -22.78 -4.99 16.34
N LEU A 324 -22.37 -5.26 15.10
CA LEU A 324 -21.21 -6.11 14.79
C LEU A 324 -19.92 -5.54 15.41
N ILE A 325 -19.67 -4.24 15.21
CA ILE A 325 -18.53 -3.55 15.84
C ILE A 325 -18.62 -3.69 17.36
N LYS A 326 -19.80 -3.44 17.95
CA LYS A 326 -20.00 -3.52 19.39
C LYS A 326 -19.73 -4.94 19.91
N GLN A 327 -20.17 -5.99 19.22
CA GLN A 327 -19.95 -7.38 19.61
C GLN A 327 -18.45 -7.68 19.75
N MET A 328 -17.65 -7.24 18.79
CA MET A 328 -16.19 -7.37 18.88
C MET A 328 -15.60 -6.55 20.03
N LEU A 329 -16.03 -5.29 20.19
CA LEU A 329 -15.49 -4.37 21.20
C LEU A 329 -15.82 -4.81 22.64
N VAL A 330 -16.95 -5.47 22.87
CA VAL A 330 -17.30 -6.03 24.18
C VAL A 330 -16.63 -7.39 24.44
N ARG A 331 -15.81 -7.88 23.50
CA ARG A 331 -15.09 -9.15 23.59
C ARG A 331 -16.04 -10.33 23.78
N ASP A 332 -17.12 -10.34 23.01
CA ASP A 332 -18.09 -11.43 23.00
C ASP A 332 -17.38 -12.79 22.84
N GLU A 333 -17.67 -13.73 23.74
CA GLU A 333 -16.97 -15.02 23.76
C GLU A 333 -17.35 -15.88 22.55
N GLY A 334 -18.60 -15.82 22.08
CA GLY A 334 -19.04 -16.51 20.87
C GLY A 334 -18.29 -16.02 19.63
N TRP A 335 -18.13 -14.70 19.48
CA TRP A 335 -17.30 -14.12 18.43
C TRP A 335 -15.85 -14.61 18.49
N LYS A 336 -15.23 -14.58 19.68
CA LYS A 336 -13.82 -14.98 19.85
C LYS A 336 -13.60 -16.45 19.49
N GLU A 337 -14.50 -17.33 19.95
CA GLU A 337 -14.45 -18.76 19.65
C GLU A 337 -14.61 -19.03 18.15
N TYR A 338 -15.62 -18.43 17.51
CA TYR A 338 -15.85 -18.55 16.07
C TYR A 338 -14.66 -18.01 15.24
N TYR A 339 -14.17 -16.80 15.55
CA TYR A 339 -13.05 -16.23 14.83
C TYR A 339 -11.79 -17.09 14.98
N ALA A 340 -11.50 -17.60 16.19
CA ALA A 340 -10.35 -18.47 16.41
C ALA A 340 -10.49 -19.79 15.63
N SER A 341 -11.66 -20.45 15.69
CA SER A 341 -11.89 -21.71 14.98
C SER A 341 -11.72 -21.57 13.48
N GLU A 342 -12.27 -20.49 12.90
CA GLU A 342 -12.13 -20.22 11.48
C GLU A 342 -10.68 -19.93 11.09
N MET A 343 -9.98 -19.10 11.86
CA MET A 343 -8.58 -18.74 11.57
C MET A 343 -7.61 -19.91 11.76
N GLU A 344 -7.92 -20.91 12.59
CA GLU A 344 -7.12 -22.14 12.71
C GLU A 344 -7.16 -23.02 11.46
N THR A 345 -8.18 -22.87 10.60
CA THR A 345 -8.33 -23.60 9.33
C THR A 345 -7.41 -23.12 8.21
N ILE A 346 -6.68 -22.00 8.41
CA ILE A 346 -5.78 -21.45 7.39
C ILE A 346 -4.80 -22.54 6.92
N ALA A 347 -4.84 -22.80 5.62
CA ALA A 347 -3.88 -23.61 4.90
C ALA A 347 -2.86 -22.70 4.19
N GLU A 348 -1.61 -23.15 4.13
CA GLU A 348 -0.58 -22.42 3.40
C GLU A 348 -0.73 -22.62 1.88
N ASP A 349 -0.45 -21.57 1.12
CA ASP A 349 -0.33 -21.68 -0.33
C ASP A 349 1.01 -22.33 -0.70
N ASN A 350 0.96 -23.30 -1.60
CA ASN A 350 2.17 -23.72 -2.32
C ASN A 350 2.60 -22.57 -3.25
N ALA A 351 3.77 -22.00 -2.98
CA ALA A 351 4.30 -20.88 -3.76
C ALA A 351 4.40 -21.23 -5.26
N GLU A 352 3.74 -20.44 -6.13
CA GLU A 352 3.75 -20.66 -7.58
C GLU A 352 5.16 -20.54 -8.17
N SER A 353 5.73 -21.65 -8.66
CA SER A 353 7.10 -21.70 -9.17
C SER A 353 7.35 -20.81 -10.39
N GLN A 354 6.32 -20.55 -11.21
CA GLN A 354 6.48 -19.87 -12.51
C GLN A 354 6.79 -18.37 -12.41
N VAL A 355 6.26 -17.68 -11.40
CA VAL A 355 6.49 -16.23 -11.20
C VAL A 355 7.95 -15.96 -10.85
N TYR A 356 8.54 -16.78 -9.97
CA TYR A 356 9.93 -16.61 -9.56
C TYR A 356 10.93 -16.79 -10.71
N ASP A 357 10.69 -17.77 -11.59
CA ASP A 357 11.54 -18.02 -12.74
C ASP A 357 11.51 -16.83 -13.71
N ARG A 358 10.32 -16.22 -13.89
CA ARG A 358 10.17 -14.99 -14.67
C ARG A 358 10.94 -13.83 -14.03
N LEU A 359 10.76 -13.59 -12.74
CA LEU A 359 11.44 -12.50 -12.02
C LEU A 359 12.97 -12.66 -12.08
N LEU A 360 13.47 -13.89 -11.97
CA LEU A 360 14.89 -14.18 -12.10
C LEU A 360 15.42 -13.86 -13.50
N LYS A 361 14.70 -14.24 -14.55
CA LYS A 361 15.07 -13.94 -15.94
C LYS A 361 15.03 -12.44 -16.23
N GLU A 362 14.01 -11.73 -15.75
CA GLU A 362 13.92 -10.27 -15.87
C GLU A 362 15.13 -9.60 -15.20
N ARG A 363 15.46 -10.00 -13.97
CA ARG A 363 16.65 -9.50 -13.26
C ARG A 363 17.93 -9.74 -14.05
N GLN A 364 18.12 -10.95 -14.57
CA GLN A 364 19.30 -11.30 -15.37
C GLN A 364 19.39 -10.40 -16.62
N ALA A 365 18.27 -10.22 -17.33
CA ALA A 365 18.22 -9.35 -18.51
C ALA A 365 18.58 -7.89 -18.17
N GLU A 366 18.05 -7.35 -17.07
CA GLU A 366 18.39 -6.01 -16.58
C GLU A 366 19.88 -5.89 -16.22
N GLN A 367 20.46 -6.88 -15.53
CA GLN A 367 21.88 -6.91 -15.22
C GLN A 367 22.76 -6.99 -16.48
N PHE A 368 22.34 -7.74 -17.50
CA PHE A 368 23.02 -7.79 -18.79
C PHE A 368 22.95 -6.45 -19.51
N PHE A 369 21.79 -5.78 -19.52
CA PHE A 369 21.63 -4.46 -20.12
C PHE A 369 22.58 -3.43 -19.50
N VAL A 370 22.69 -3.39 -18.17
CA VAL A 370 23.63 -2.51 -17.47
C VAL A 370 25.09 -2.83 -17.80
N LYS A 371 25.47 -4.13 -17.83
CA LYS A 371 26.83 -4.56 -18.17
C LYS A 371 27.21 -4.23 -19.62
N VAL A 372 26.29 -4.42 -20.57
CA VAL A 372 26.51 -4.09 -21.99
C VAL A 372 26.64 -2.58 -22.18
N SER A 373 25.83 -1.79 -21.47
CA SER A 373 25.91 -0.33 -21.49
C SER A 373 27.25 0.15 -20.91
N MET A 374 27.73 -0.43 -19.80
CA MET A 374 29.07 -0.16 -19.29
C MET A 374 30.18 -0.58 -20.27
N ARG A 375 30.08 -1.74 -20.92
CA ARG A 375 31.09 -2.17 -21.92
C ARG A 375 31.18 -1.22 -23.11
N LYS A 376 30.07 -0.60 -23.53
CA LYS A 376 30.08 0.44 -24.59
C LYS A 376 30.78 1.73 -24.15
N LEU A 377 30.77 2.07 -22.86
CA LEU A 377 31.51 3.20 -22.29
C LEU A 377 33.03 2.96 -22.17
N PHE A 378 33.45 1.69 -22.09
CA PHE A 378 34.87 1.30 -21.94
C PHE A 378 35.51 0.69 -23.20
N LEU A 379 34.77 0.56 -24.30
CA LEU A 379 35.38 0.28 -25.61
C LEU A 379 36.00 1.60 -26.11
N PRO A 380 37.31 1.65 -26.39
CA PRO A 380 37.85 2.75 -27.17
C PRO A 380 37.11 2.75 -28.51
N CYS A 381 36.65 3.91 -28.97
CA CYS A 381 36.50 4.14 -30.41
C CYS A 381 37.83 3.72 -31.04
N SER A 382 37.83 2.53 -31.62
CA SER A 382 38.91 2.04 -32.46
C SER A 382 38.44 2.37 -33.86
N ASP A 383 39.23 3.20 -34.54
CA ASP A 383 38.95 3.84 -35.84
C ASP A 383 38.38 2.92 -36.92
#